data_AF-A0A8S0G2V3-F1
#
_entry.id   AF-A0A8S0G2V3-F1
#
_cell.length_a   1.000
_cell.length_b   1.000
_cell.length_c   1.000
_cell.angle_alpha   90.00
_cell.angle_beta   90.00
_cell.angle_gamma   90.00
#
_symmetry.space_group_name_H-M   'P 1'
#
loop_
_entity.id
_entity.type
_entity.pdbx_description
1 polymer ?
#
loop_
_entity_poly.entity_id
_entity_poly.type
_entity_poly.pdbx_seq_one_letter_code
_entity_poly.pdbx_strand_id
1 'polypeptide(L)'
;MTLTRHQDGEDASTGVSYLELADVLIRHGAQTNTDLKELWSRIVFNILVTNTDDHLRNHGFILIPGKGWRLSEAYDLNPVVRSDGLKLNITENDNALDLELAREVAEYFRLSLTEADDIIANFRGIVSQWRIIAERLRLPGREQELMAEAFRGAIASNYG
;
A
#
# COMPACT_ATOMS: atom_id res chain seq x y z
N MET A 1 -14.44 12.90 -14.06
CA MET A 1 -13.38 13.72 -13.45
C MET A 1 -13.02 13.03 -12.15
N THR A 2 -11.80 12.51 -12.04
CA THR A 2 -11.28 11.86 -10.82
C THR A 2 -10.98 12.93 -9.77
N LEU A 3 -10.98 12.57 -8.48
CA LEU A 3 -10.72 13.50 -7.38
C LEU A 3 -9.34 14.17 -7.47
N THR A 4 -8.37 13.44 -8.03
CA THR A 4 -6.99 13.89 -8.24
C THR A 4 -6.76 14.50 -9.62
N ARG A 5 -7.77 14.50 -10.52
CA ARG A 5 -7.73 15.04 -11.90
C ARG A 5 -6.84 14.29 -12.91
N HIS A 6 -6.37 13.09 -12.57
CA HIS A 6 -5.59 12.23 -13.48
C HIS A 6 -6.48 11.43 -14.44
N GLN A 7 -5.91 11.08 -15.61
CA GLN A 7 -6.49 10.13 -16.57
C GLN A 7 -6.01 8.70 -16.30
N ASP A 8 -6.75 7.72 -16.82
CA ASP A 8 -6.35 6.32 -16.73
C ASP A 8 -5.06 6.07 -17.53
N GLY A 9 -4.11 5.37 -16.91
CA GLY A 9 -2.77 5.13 -17.47
C GLY A 9 -1.66 6.05 -16.96
N GLU A 10 -1.99 7.10 -16.20
CA GLU A 10 -0.98 7.88 -15.47
C GLU A 10 -0.47 7.10 -14.25
N ASP A 11 0.84 7.09 -14.04
CA ASP A 11 1.54 6.31 -13.02
C ASP A 11 2.76 7.07 -12.46
N ALA A 12 3.58 6.38 -11.67
CA ALA A 12 4.84 6.86 -11.11
C ALA A 12 5.74 7.60 -12.12
N SER A 13 5.80 7.15 -13.38
CA SER A 13 6.61 7.76 -14.44
C SER A 13 6.11 9.15 -14.86
N THR A 14 4.84 9.43 -14.60
CA THR A 14 4.19 10.73 -14.80
C THR A 14 4.08 11.57 -13.52
N GLY A 15 4.64 11.07 -12.41
CA GLY A 15 4.69 11.77 -11.12
C GLY A 15 3.53 11.46 -10.17
N VAL A 16 2.60 10.57 -10.56
CA VAL A 16 1.43 10.25 -9.74
C VAL A 16 1.87 9.52 -8.47
N SER A 17 1.37 9.98 -7.32
CA SER A 17 1.84 9.51 -6.02
C SER A 17 0.71 9.27 -5.00
N TYR A 18 1.02 8.48 -3.99
CA TYR A 18 0.18 8.35 -2.80
C TYR A 18 -0.01 9.68 -2.05
N LEU A 19 0.92 10.63 -2.20
CA LEU A 19 0.85 11.95 -1.58
C LEU A 19 -0.35 12.75 -2.09
N GLU A 20 -0.76 12.57 -3.35
CA GLU A 20 -1.95 13.21 -3.91
C GLU A 20 -3.25 12.66 -3.31
N LEU A 21 -3.31 11.34 -3.08
CA LEU A 21 -4.44 10.71 -2.40
C LEU A 21 -4.54 11.19 -0.94
N ALA A 22 -3.40 11.31 -0.27
CA ALA A 22 -3.32 11.88 1.07
C ALA A 22 -3.74 13.36 1.11
N ASP A 23 -3.34 14.16 0.13
CA ASP A 23 -3.74 15.57 0.01
C ASP A 23 -5.26 15.73 -0.15
N VAL A 24 -5.92 14.85 -0.92
CA VAL A 24 -7.40 14.81 -0.98
C VAL A 24 -8.02 14.55 0.39
N LEU A 25 -7.49 13.59 1.16
CA LEU A 25 -7.96 13.28 2.51
C LEU A 25 -7.67 14.42 3.51
N ILE A 26 -6.55 15.13 3.35
CA ILE A 26 -6.18 16.28 4.19
C ILE A 26 -7.14 17.44 3.97
N ARG A 27 -7.48 17.75 2.70
CA ARG A 27 -8.31 18.91 2.36
C ARG A 27 -9.80 18.65 2.51
N HIS A 28 -10.24 17.41 2.24
CA HIS A 28 -11.66 17.10 2.06
C HIS A 28 -12.11 15.85 2.82
N GLY A 29 -11.28 15.29 3.70
CA GLY A 29 -11.56 14.07 4.43
C GLY A 29 -12.66 14.22 5.49
N ALA A 30 -13.53 13.23 5.59
CA ALA A 30 -14.53 13.11 6.67
C ALA A 30 -13.93 12.56 7.97
N GLN A 31 -12.81 11.84 7.89
CA GLN A 31 -12.08 11.26 9.03
C GLN A 31 -10.56 11.18 8.76
N THR A 32 -9.98 12.29 8.33
CA THR A 32 -8.62 12.42 7.79
C THR A 32 -7.55 11.56 8.47
N ASN A 33 -7.38 11.62 9.79
CA ASN A 33 -6.28 10.88 10.45
C ASN A 33 -6.46 9.36 10.36
N THR A 34 -7.70 8.87 10.43
CA THR A 34 -8.00 7.44 10.28
C THR A 34 -7.74 6.98 8.85
N ASP A 35 -8.21 7.74 7.86
CA ASP A 35 -8.05 7.40 6.46
C ASP A 35 -6.59 7.52 5.99
N LEU A 36 -5.82 8.49 6.50
CA LEU A 36 -4.38 8.62 6.20
C LEU A 36 -3.57 7.45 6.75
N LYS A 37 -3.85 7.04 8.00
CA LYS A 37 -3.22 5.85 8.60
C LYS A 37 -3.51 4.59 7.79
N GLU A 38 -4.75 4.42 7.35
CA GLU A 38 -5.16 3.30 6.50
C GLU A 38 -4.47 3.35 5.13
N LEU A 39 -4.45 4.52 4.47
CA LEU A 39 -3.80 4.69 3.17
C LEU A 39 -2.30 4.37 3.25
N TRP A 40 -1.61 4.87 4.28
CA TRP A 40 -0.19 4.57 4.51
C TRP A 40 0.04 3.07 4.79
N SER A 41 -0.85 2.44 5.57
CA SER A 41 -0.80 1.00 5.82
C SER A 41 -0.96 0.18 4.52
N ARG A 42 -1.71 0.67 3.54
CA ARG A 42 -1.81 0.01 2.21
C ARG A 42 -0.50 0.06 1.44
N ILE A 43 0.27 1.14 1.54
CA ILE A 43 1.62 1.22 0.94
C ILE A 43 2.49 0.10 1.52
N VAL A 44 2.54 0.00 2.86
CA VAL A 44 3.30 -1.04 3.56
C VAL A 44 2.84 -2.45 3.13
N PHE A 45 1.53 -2.69 3.10
CA PHE A 45 1.00 -3.97 2.66
C PHE A 45 1.39 -4.29 1.22
N ASN A 46 1.22 -3.33 0.29
CA ASN A 46 1.55 -3.50 -1.12
C ASN A 46 3.02 -3.85 -1.34
N ILE A 47 3.93 -3.21 -0.60
CA ILE A 47 5.37 -3.55 -0.61
C ILE A 47 5.58 -4.99 -0.13
N LEU A 48 4.99 -5.37 0.99
CA LEU A 48 5.22 -6.69 1.62
C LEU A 48 4.71 -7.87 0.78
N VAL A 49 3.67 -7.66 -0.03
CA VAL A 49 3.09 -8.68 -0.92
C VAL A 49 3.40 -8.45 -2.40
N THR A 50 4.27 -7.50 -2.74
CA THR A 50 4.59 -7.16 -4.14
C THR A 50 3.33 -6.88 -4.97
N ASN A 51 2.34 -6.18 -4.39
CA ASN A 51 1.13 -5.75 -5.12
C ASN A 51 1.44 -4.47 -5.88
N THR A 52 2.00 -4.61 -7.08
CA THR A 52 2.51 -3.48 -7.88
C THR A 52 1.55 -3.01 -8.96
N ASP A 53 0.31 -3.48 -8.95
CA ASP A 53 -0.76 -3.04 -9.86
C ASP A 53 -1.69 -2.00 -9.18
N ASP A 54 -1.18 -1.27 -8.19
CA ASP A 54 -1.87 -0.35 -7.29
C ASP A 54 -2.14 1.04 -7.90
N HIS A 55 -2.75 1.08 -9.09
CA HIS A 55 -3.10 2.31 -9.78
C HIS A 55 -4.08 3.20 -8.97
N LEU A 56 -4.17 4.51 -9.30
CA LEU A 56 -5.14 5.42 -8.68
C LEU A 56 -6.59 4.90 -8.70
N ARG A 57 -7.00 4.19 -9.76
CA ARG A 57 -8.34 3.62 -9.89
C ARG A 57 -8.64 2.53 -8.85
N ASN A 58 -7.61 1.98 -8.21
CA ASN A 58 -7.71 0.98 -7.14
C ASN A 58 -7.86 1.62 -5.75
N HIS A 59 -7.89 2.96 -5.69
CA HIS A 59 -8.12 3.74 -4.47
C HIS A 59 -9.44 4.51 -4.56
N GLY A 60 -10.49 3.94 -3.97
CA GLY A 60 -11.84 4.53 -3.97
C GLY A 60 -12.06 5.52 -2.82
N PHE A 61 -12.93 6.51 -3.05
CA PHE A 61 -13.42 7.40 -2.01
C PHE A 61 -14.96 7.40 -1.98
N ILE A 62 -15.53 7.42 -0.78
CA ILE A 62 -16.96 7.43 -0.52
C ILE A 62 -17.34 8.79 0.06
N LEU A 63 -18.27 9.50 -0.58
CA LEU A 63 -18.78 10.75 -0.05
C LEU A 63 -19.67 10.49 1.17
N ILE A 64 -19.31 11.07 2.30
CA ILE A 64 -20.15 11.12 3.50
C ILE A 64 -20.91 12.46 3.49
N PRO A 65 -22.25 12.44 3.30
CA PRO A 65 -23.03 13.67 3.18
C PRO A 65 -22.80 14.64 4.32
N GLY A 66 -22.47 15.89 3.98
CA GLY A 66 -22.21 16.96 4.94
C GLY A 66 -20.90 16.86 5.73
N LYS A 67 -20.05 15.84 5.48
CA LYS A 67 -18.78 15.66 6.20
C LYS A 67 -17.54 15.70 5.31
N GLY A 68 -17.60 15.08 4.13
CA GLY A 68 -16.44 14.98 3.23
C GLY A 68 -16.23 13.55 2.70
N TRP A 69 -15.05 13.28 2.16
CA TRP A 69 -14.69 11.99 1.58
C TRP A 69 -14.09 11.06 2.62
N ARG A 70 -14.47 9.79 2.56
CA ARG A 70 -13.86 8.70 3.33
C ARG A 70 -13.14 7.77 2.37
N LEU A 71 -11.97 7.25 2.75
CA LEU A 71 -11.33 6.20 1.97
C LEU A 71 -12.22 4.94 1.94
N SER A 72 -12.44 4.35 0.77
CA SER A 72 -13.19 3.09 0.68
C SER A 72 -12.41 1.96 1.34
N GLU A 73 -13.06 0.82 1.59
CA GLU A 73 -12.34 -0.42 1.88
C GLU A 73 -11.34 -0.76 0.76
N ALA A 74 -10.29 -1.50 1.08
CA ALA A 74 -9.31 -1.95 0.11
C ALA A 74 -9.92 -3.01 -0.82
N TYR A 75 -9.57 -2.96 -2.11
CA TYR A 75 -9.99 -3.92 -3.12
C TYR A 75 -8.88 -4.08 -4.15
N ASP A 76 -9.01 -5.11 -5.01
CA ASP A 76 -8.06 -5.39 -6.10
C ASP A 76 -6.60 -5.53 -5.63
N LEU A 77 -6.40 -6.28 -4.54
CA LEU A 77 -5.08 -6.61 -3.99
C LEU A 77 -4.58 -7.90 -4.65
N ASN A 78 -3.59 -7.81 -5.52
CA ASN A 78 -3.10 -8.95 -6.29
C ASN A 78 -1.56 -9.03 -6.26
N PRO A 79 -0.98 -9.92 -5.41
CA PRO A 79 0.45 -10.14 -5.36
C PRO A 79 1.06 -10.50 -6.73
N VAL A 80 2.14 -9.83 -7.11
CA VAL A 80 2.88 -10.10 -8.36
C VAL A 80 4.19 -10.81 -8.02
N VAL A 81 4.49 -11.92 -8.70
CA VAL A 81 5.68 -12.75 -8.39
C VAL A 81 6.98 -11.95 -8.50
N ARG A 82 7.08 -11.06 -9.50
CA ARG A 82 8.25 -10.20 -9.72
C ARG A 82 7.82 -8.83 -10.21
N SER A 83 8.27 -7.82 -9.49
CA SER A 83 8.22 -6.42 -9.88
C SER A 83 9.27 -5.65 -9.06
N ASP A 84 9.63 -4.47 -9.53
CA ASP A 84 10.70 -3.64 -8.97
C ASP A 84 10.19 -2.37 -8.27
N GLY A 85 8.89 -2.05 -8.41
CA GLY A 85 8.29 -0.88 -7.78
C GLY A 85 6.76 -0.89 -7.85
N LEU A 86 6.13 -0.10 -6.97
CA LEU A 86 4.69 0.17 -6.99
C LEU A 86 4.31 0.98 -8.23
N LYS A 87 3.03 1.00 -8.58
CA LYS A 87 2.53 1.77 -9.71
C LYS A 87 2.46 3.26 -9.42
N LEU A 88 2.31 3.65 -8.16
CA LEU A 88 2.33 5.02 -7.70
C LEU A 88 3.64 5.31 -6.96
N ASN A 89 4.13 6.54 -7.06
CA ASN A 89 5.23 6.99 -6.21
C ASN A 89 4.81 6.99 -4.74
N ILE A 90 5.72 6.53 -3.87
CA ILE A 90 5.61 6.58 -2.42
C ILE A 90 6.04 7.96 -1.94
N THR A 91 7.18 8.44 -2.46
CA THR A 91 7.63 9.83 -2.31
C THR A 91 7.17 10.68 -3.48
N GLU A 92 7.81 11.83 -3.73
CA GLU A 92 7.54 12.65 -4.91
C GLU A 92 7.93 11.95 -6.22
N ASN A 93 8.92 11.05 -6.20
CA ASN A 93 9.54 10.51 -7.41
C ASN A 93 10.11 9.09 -7.29
N ASP A 94 9.89 8.40 -6.16
CA ASP A 94 10.36 7.03 -5.95
C ASP A 94 9.20 6.11 -5.56
N ASN A 95 9.18 4.92 -6.15
CA ASN A 95 8.17 3.88 -6.02
C ASN A 95 8.79 2.51 -5.69
N ALA A 96 10.05 2.44 -5.27
CA ALA A 96 10.72 1.18 -4.95
C ALA A 96 9.96 0.39 -3.87
N LEU A 97 10.08 -0.95 -3.92
CA LEU A 97 9.53 -1.85 -2.91
C LEU A 97 10.36 -1.84 -1.62
N ASP A 98 10.48 -0.67 -1.00
CA ASP A 98 11.31 -0.40 0.17
C ASP A 98 10.46 0.17 1.32
N LEU A 99 10.53 -0.50 2.48
CA LEU A 99 9.80 -0.08 3.68
C LEU A 99 10.40 1.19 4.29
N GLU A 100 11.69 1.47 4.11
CA GLU A 100 12.28 2.73 4.55
C GLU A 100 11.72 3.90 3.74
N LEU A 101 11.50 3.72 2.44
CA LEU A 101 10.85 4.74 1.60
C LEU A 101 9.43 5.06 2.08
N ALA A 102 8.66 4.03 2.47
CA ALA A 102 7.34 4.24 3.08
C ALA A 102 7.46 4.93 4.45
N ARG A 103 8.47 4.58 5.25
CA ARG A 103 8.75 5.17 6.56
C ARG A 103 9.10 6.66 6.46
N GLU A 104 9.87 7.07 5.46
CA GLU A 104 10.26 8.47 5.21
C GLU A 104 9.05 9.40 5.07
N VAL A 105 7.96 8.92 4.45
CA VAL A 105 6.75 9.73 4.23
C VAL A 105 5.73 9.62 5.37
N ALA A 106 5.96 8.80 6.41
CA ALA A 106 4.97 8.52 7.46
C ALA A 106 4.39 9.79 8.12
N GLU A 107 5.23 10.80 8.38
CA GLU A 107 4.79 12.06 8.99
C GLU A 107 3.84 12.86 8.08
N TYR A 108 3.98 12.74 6.75
CA TYR A 108 3.04 13.34 5.79
C TYR A 108 1.63 12.74 5.96
N PHE A 109 1.55 11.46 6.30
CA PHE A 109 0.31 10.75 6.65
C PHE A 109 -0.10 10.94 8.12
N ARG A 110 0.56 11.85 8.84
CA ARG A 110 0.32 12.18 10.26
C ARG A 110 0.54 11.02 11.22
N LEU A 111 1.45 10.12 10.88
CA LEU A 111 1.93 9.06 11.77
C LEU A 111 3.26 9.49 12.39
N SER A 112 3.42 9.20 13.68
CA SER A 112 4.76 9.23 14.28
C SER A 112 5.62 8.08 13.75
N LEU A 113 6.95 8.23 13.77
CA LEU A 113 7.86 7.15 13.37
C LEU A 113 7.66 5.87 14.20
N THR A 114 7.35 6.00 15.50
CA THR A 114 7.03 4.84 16.34
C THR A 114 5.78 4.11 15.85
N GLU A 115 4.71 4.83 15.51
CA GLU A 115 3.50 4.20 14.96
C GLU A 115 3.76 3.53 13.61
N ALA A 116 4.56 4.16 12.75
CA ALA A 116 4.97 3.58 11.48
C ALA A 116 5.74 2.27 11.67
N ASP A 117 6.73 2.27 12.57
CA ASP A 117 7.55 1.10 12.91
C ASP A 117 6.68 -0.04 13.46
N ASP A 118 5.73 0.27 14.36
CA ASP A 118 4.79 -0.70 14.92
C ASP A 118 3.90 -1.34 13.84
N ILE A 119 3.38 -0.53 12.91
CA ILE A 119 2.53 -1.03 11.81
C ILE A 119 3.36 -1.91 10.86
N ILE A 120 4.58 -1.50 10.50
CA ILE A 120 5.49 -2.29 9.66
C ILE A 120 5.78 -3.64 10.31
N ALA A 121 6.16 -3.65 11.59
CA ALA A 121 6.43 -4.87 12.33
C ALA A 121 5.21 -5.79 12.39
N ASN A 122 4.03 -5.23 12.68
CA ASN A 122 2.77 -5.98 12.71
C ASN A 122 2.46 -6.61 11.34
N PHE A 123 2.54 -5.84 10.25
CA PHE A 123 2.22 -6.33 8.92
C PHE A 123 3.23 -7.37 8.44
N ARG A 124 4.54 -7.21 8.72
CA ARG A 124 5.53 -8.27 8.49
C ARG A 124 5.17 -9.56 9.22
N GLY A 125 4.80 -9.45 10.50
CA GLY A 125 4.39 -10.59 11.32
C GLY A 125 3.14 -11.31 10.79
N ILE A 126 2.20 -10.57 10.22
CA ILE A 126 0.99 -11.13 9.60
C ILE A 126 1.32 -11.77 8.24
N VAL A 127 1.95 -11.02 7.34
CA VAL A 127 2.19 -11.45 5.95
C VAL A 127 3.14 -12.64 5.89
N SER A 128 4.14 -12.73 6.79
CA SER A 128 5.04 -13.90 6.87
C SER A 128 4.31 -15.23 7.13
N GLN A 129 3.07 -15.20 7.63
CA GLN A 129 2.24 -16.39 7.87
C GLN A 129 1.53 -16.90 6.61
N TRP A 130 1.71 -16.27 5.43
CA TRP A 130 0.97 -16.60 4.21
C TRP A 130 1.06 -18.10 3.83
N ARG A 131 2.22 -18.76 4.04
CA ARG A 131 2.38 -20.20 3.78
C ARG A 131 1.50 -21.05 4.70
N ILE A 132 1.45 -20.72 5.99
CA ILE A 132 0.61 -21.42 6.97
C ILE A 132 -0.87 -21.32 6.56
N ILE A 133 -1.28 -20.13 6.09
CA ILE A 133 -2.64 -19.91 5.59
C ILE A 133 -2.88 -20.72 4.31
N ALA A 134 -1.96 -20.68 3.35
CA ALA A 134 -2.05 -21.42 2.09
C ALA A 134 -2.15 -22.95 2.30
N GLU A 135 -1.36 -23.49 3.23
CA GLU A 135 -1.42 -24.90 3.63
C GLU A 135 -2.75 -25.25 4.28
N ARG A 136 -3.26 -24.40 5.18
CA ARG A 136 -4.57 -24.60 5.81
C ARG A 136 -5.71 -24.59 4.79
N LEU A 137 -5.60 -23.74 3.76
CA LEU A 137 -6.51 -23.69 2.62
C LEU A 137 -6.28 -24.81 1.59
N ARG A 138 -5.29 -25.69 1.83
CA ARG A 138 -4.92 -26.82 0.97
C ARG A 138 -4.55 -26.41 -0.46
N LEU A 139 -3.94 -25.23 -0.62
CA LEU A 139 -3.41 -24.81 -1.91
C LEU A 139 -2.26 -25.73 -2.35
N PRO A 140 -2.17 -26.12 -3.64
CA PRO A 140 -1.13 -27.02 -4.09
C PRO A 140 0.26 -26.44 -3.85
N GLY A 141 1.20 -27.25 -3.35
CA GLY A 141 2.56 -26.78 -3.02
C GLY A 141 3.27 -26.08 -4.19
N ARG A 142 3.05 -26.55 -5.43
CA ARG A 142 3.59 -25.89 -6.64
C ARG A 142 3.13 -24.44 -6.78
N GLU A 143 1.86 -24.13 -6.48
CA GLU A 143 1.31 -22.78 -6.61
C GLU A 143 1.88 -21.89 -5.49
N GLN A 144 2.06 -22.47 -4.30
CA GLN A 144 2.73 -21.77 -3.20
C GLN A 144 4.18 -21.42 -3.57
N GLU A 145 4.93 -22.35 -4.17
CA GLU A 145 6.30 -22.05 -4.60
C GLU A 145 6.35 -21.00 -5.71
N LEU A 146 5.44 -21.05 -6.69
CA LEU A 146 5.32 -20.01 -7.72
C LEU A 146 5.06 -18.64 -7.11
N MET A 147 4.23 -18.55 -6.07
CA MET A 147 3.87 -17.28 -5.42
C MET A 147 4.86 -16.83 -4.35
N ALA A 148 5.84 -17.65 -3.97
CA ALA A 148 6.70 -17.37 -2.83
C ALA A 148 7.47 -16.06 -2.94
N GLU A 149 7.90 -15.73 -4.16
CA GLU A 149 8.67 -14.51 -4.42
C GLU A 149 7.85 -13.23 -4.23
N ALA A 150 6.53 -13.27 -4.46
CA ALA A 150 5.65 -12.13 -4.22
C ALA A 150 5.62 -11.72 -2.74
N PHE A 151 5.84 -12.66 -1.82
CA PHE A 151 5.83 -12.42 -0.37
C PHE A 151 7.22 -12.19 0.22
N ARG A 152 8.26 -12.01 -0.60
CA ARG A 152 9.66 -11.87 -0.14
C ARG A 152 9.86 -10.70 0.84
N GLY A 153 9.11 -9.60 0.68
CA GLY A 153 9.21 -8.42 1.53
C GLY A 153 8.88 -8.69 3.00
N ALA A 154 8.03 -9.69 3.28
CA ALA A 154 7.69 -10.11 4.63
C ALA A 154 8.65 -11.14 5.23
N ILE A 155 9.47 -11.81 4.41
CA ILE A 155 10.37 -12.90 4.83
C ILE A 155 11.82 -12.43 4.96
N ALA A 156 12.21 -11.38 4.23
CA ALA A 156 13.54 -10.82 4.30
C ALA A 156 13.82 -10.29 5.72
N SER A 157 14.54 -11.07 6.52
CA SER A 157 15.20 -10.61 7.73
C SER A 157 16.21 -9.54 7.32
N ASN A 158 16.17 -8.36 7.96
CA ASN A 158 17.24 -7.37 7.84
C ASN A 158 18.53 -7.99 8.40
N TYR A 159 19.31 -8.63 7.54
CA TYR A 159 20.71 -8.97 7.75
C TYR A 159 21.47 -8.53 6.51
N GLY A 160 22.01 -7.32 6.60
CA GLY A 160 23.00 -6.71 5.72
C GLY A 160 23.67 -5.60 6.51
#